data_AF-A0A286IC49-F1
#
_entry.id   AF-A0A286IC49-F1
#
_cell.length_a   1.000
_cell.length_b   1.000
_cell.length_c   1.000
_cell.angle_alpha   90.00
_cell.angle_beta   90.00
_cell.angle_gamma   90.00
#
_symmetry.space_group_name_H-M   'P 1'
#
loop_
_entity.id
_entity.type
_entity.pdbx_description
1 polymer ?
#
loop_
_entity_poly.entity_id
_entity_poly.type
_entity_poly.pdbx_seq_one_letter_code
_entity_poly.pdbx_strand_id
1 'polypeptide(L)'
;MPVSSKEQDEIQRFVEGASAEERENALQAAYEKLSQVKHLADRKLLDNAEMRIGELSIEMIARIEAFEQGKGSFFRLKRRMQLAASIRKA
;
A
#
# COMPACT_ATOMS: atom_id res chain seq x y z
N MET A 1 -9.06 1.36 8.24
CA MET A 1 -8.46 2.16 9.34
C MET A 1 -7.18 2.79 8.83
N PRO A 2 -6.98 4.11 9.00
CA PRO A 2 -5.80 4.78 8.46
C PRO A 2 -4.50 4.20 9.04
N VAL A 3 -3.43 4.19 8.24
CA VAL A 3 -2.08 3.80 8.69
C VAL A 3 -1.55 4.85 9.68
N SER A 4 -1.14 4.41 10.86
CA SER A 4 -0.62 5.30 11.90
C SER A 4 0.72 5.91 11.50
N SER A 5 1.11 7.02 12.13
CA SER A 5 2.41 7.65 11.88
C SER A 5 3.58 6.70 12.17
N LYS A 6 3.46 5.87 13.21
CA LYS A 6 4.49 4.88 13.56
C LYS A 6 4.70 3.86 12.43
N GLU A 7 3.61 3.33 11.88
CA GLU A 7 3.68 2.34 10.79
C GLU A 7 4.16 2.99 9.49
N GLN A 8 3.76 4.23 9.25
CA GLN A 8 4.30 5.03 8.14
C GLN A 8 5.82 5.20 8.23
N ASP A 9 6.36 5.42 9.44
CA ASP A 9 7.79 5.54 9.68
C ASP A 9 8.50 4.19 9.54
N GLU A 10 7.90 3.11 10.05
CA GLU A 10 8.44 1.75 9.91
C GLU A 10 8.54 1.33 8.44
N ILE A 11 7.50 1.61 7.64
CA ILE A 11 7.52 1.37 6.19
C ILE A 11 8.58 2.24 5.52
N GLN A 12 8.71 3.52 5.90
CA GLN A 12 9.73 4.39 5.33
C GLN A 12 11.15 3.85 5.56
N ARG A 13 11.45 3.45 6.80
CA ARG A 13 12.76 2.88 7.16
C ARG A 13 13.04 1.59 6.41
N PHE A 14 12.01 0.74 6.24
CA PHE A 14 12.14 -0.44 5.40
C PHE A 14 12.49 -0.06 3.96
N VAL A 15 11.76 0.86 3.33
CA VAL A 15 11.99 1.25 1.92
C VAL A 15 13.39 1.86 1.73
N GLU A 16 13.83 2.71 2.64
CA GLU A 16 15.14 3.37 2.58
C GLU A 16 16.32 2.40 2.86
N GLY A 17 16.09 1.40 3.71
CA GLY A 17 17.12 0.42 4.10
C GLY A 17 17.16 -0.85 3.24
N ALA A 18 16.10 -1.15 2.51
CA ALA A 18 16.00 -2.34 1.67
C ALA A 18 16.90 -2.25 0.43
N SER A 19 17.31 -3.40 -0.09
CA SER A 19 17.85 -3.55 -1.44
C SER A 19 16.75 -3.37 -2.51
N ALA A 20 17.16 -3.22 -3.78
CA ALA A 20 16.21 -3.13 -4.88
C ALA A 20 15.34 -4.40 -5.00
N GLU A 21 15.95 -5.57 -4.83
CA GLU A 21 15.25 -6.86 -4.85
C GLU A 21 14.25 -7.00 -3.70
N GLU A 22 14.62 -6.60 -2.48
CA GLU A 22 13.69 -6.60 -1.34
C GLU A 22 12.51 -5.66 -1.55
N ARG A 23 12.75 -4.49 -2.15
CA ARG A 23 11.66 -3.56 -2.52
C ARG A 23 10.77 -4.13 -3.61
N GLU A 24 11.33 -4.78 -4.64
CA GLU A 24 10.55 -5.42 -5.69
C GLU A 24 9.66 -6.53 -5.14
N ASN A 25 10.23 -7.41 -4.30
CA ASN A 25 9.49 -8.47 -3.62
C ASN A 25 8.38 -7.91 -2.71
N ALA A 26 8.66 -6.87 -1.94
CA ALA A 26 7.68 -6.22 -1.09
C ALA A 26 6.56 -5.54 -1.91
N LEU A 27 6.92 -4.93 -3.04
CA LEU A 27 5.98 -4.29 -3.96
C LEU A 27 5.02 -5.34 -4.55
N GLN A 28 5.55 -6.46 -5.05
CA GLN A 28 4.75 -7.56 -5.57
C GLN A 28 3.82 -8.12 -4.49
N ALA A 29 4.34 -8.43 -3.31
CA ALA A 29 3.53 -8.94 -2.20
C ALA A 29 2.43 -7.96 -1.76
N ALA A 30 2.72 -6.66 -1.76
CA ALA A 30 1.72 -5.64 -1.43
C ALA A 30 0.61 -5.59 -2.49
N TYR A 31 0.95 -5.69 -3.78
CA TYR A 31 -0.02 -5.78 -4.87
C TYR A 31 -0.89 -7.03 -4.80
N GLU A 32 -0.31 -8.19 -4.50
CA GLU A 32 -1.06 -9.44 -4.32
C GLU A 32 -2.08 -9.33 -3.20
N LYS A 33 -1.67 -8.82 -2.02
CA LYS A 33 -2.57 -8.59 -0.89
C LYS A 33 -3.67 -7.58 -1.22
N LEU A 34 -3.32 -6.49 -1.92
CA LEU A 34 -4.29 -5.48 -2.33
C LEU A 34 -5.33 -6.06 -3.30
N SER A 35 -4.90 -6.92 -4.23
CA SER A 35 -5.77 -7.63 -5.16
C SER A 35 -6.72 -8.58 -4.43
N GLN A 36 -6.22 -9.32 -3.43
CA GLN A 36 -7.04 -10.18 -2.59
C GLN A 36 -8.11 -9.38 -1.84
N VAL A 37 -7.73 -8.24 -1.23
CA VAL A 37 -8.67 -7.35 -0.53
C VAL A 37 -9.73 -6.80 -1.48
N LYS A 38 -9.35 -6.42 -2.71
CA LYS A 38 -10.30 -6.00 -3.74
C LYS A 38 -11.30 -7.13 -4.06
N HIS A 39 -10.82 -8.34 -4.34
CA HIS A 39 -11.70 -9.48 -4.62
C HIS A 39 -12.65 -9.83 -3.46
N LEU A 40 -12.22 -9.60 -2.22
CA LEU A 40 -13.10 -9.73 -1.04
C LEU A 40 -14.14 -8.63 -0.99
N ALA A 41 -13.75 -7.37 -1.26
CA ALA A 41 -14.66 -6.23 -1.29
C ALA A 41 -15.76 -6.38 -2.36
N ASP A 42 -15.43 -6.99 -3.49
CA ASP A 42 -16.39 -7.31 -4.57
C ASP A 42 -17.46 -8.32 -4.13
N ARG A 43 -17.23 -9.07 -3.04
CA ARG A 43 -18.09 -10.18 -2.59
C ARG A 43 -18.77 -9.92 -1.25
N LYS A 44 -18.17 -9.09 -0.40
CA LYS A 44 -18.66 -8.80 0.95
C LYS A 44 -18.16 -7.46 1.48
N LEU A 45 -18.83 -6.98 2.53
CA LEU A 45 -18.27 -5.94 3.38
C LEU A 45 -17.01 -6.47 4.07
N LEU A 46 -15.93 -5.67 3.98
CA LEU A 46 -14.66 -5.99 4.60
C LEU A 46 -14.74 -5.77 6.11
N ASP A 47 -14.12 -6.67 6.87
CA ASP A 47 -13.89 -6.47 8.29
C ASP A 47 -12.66 -5.56 8.55
N ASN A 48 -12.43 -5.25 9.83
CA ASN A 48 -11.35 -4.37 10.25
C ASN A 48 -9.95 -4.91 9.88
N ALA A 49 -9.75 -6.23 9.87
CA ALA A 49 -8.48 -6.85 9.54
C ALA A 49 -8.23 -6.80 8.02
N GLU A 50 -9.25 -7.07 7.22
CA GLU A 50 -9.17 -6.98 5.76
C GLU A 50 -8.95 -5.54 5.28
N MET A 51 -9.67 -4.59 5.87
CA MET A 51 -9.43 -3.16 5.63
C MET A 51 -8.01 -2.76 6.04
N ARG A 52 -7.49 -3.31 7.15
CA ARG A 52 -6.13 -3.01 7.61
C ARG A 52 -5.07 -3.50 6.62
N ILE A 53 -5.24 -4.70 6.07
CA ILE A 53 -4.35 -5.24 5.04
C ILE A 53 -4.33 -4.31 3.82
N GLY A 54 -5.51 -3.88 3.35
CA GLY A 54 -5.60 -2.97 2.20
C GLY A 54 -4.86 -1.65 2.43
N GLU A 55 -5.04 -1.01 3.59
CA GLU A 55 -4.41 0.27 3.93
C GLU A 55 -2.88 0.15 4.03
N LEU A 56 -2.37 -0.93 4.64
CA LEU A 56 -0.94 -1.19 4.72
C LEU A 56 -0.32 -1.47 3.34
N SER A 57 -0.98 -2.28 2.51
CA SER A 57 -0.54 -2.54 1.14
C SER A 57 -0.48 -1.26 0.30
N ILE A 58 -1.52 -0.41 0.41
CA ILE A 58 -1.57 0.89 -0.27
C ILE A 58 -0.38 1.79 0.14
N GLU A 59 -0.10 1.88 1.44
CA GLU A 59 1.01 2.69 1.96
C GLU A 59 2.37 2.16 1.48
N MET A 60 2.57 0.83 1.52
CA MET A 60 3.79 0.16 1.05
C MET A 60 4.03 0.44 -0.44
N ILE A 61 3.04 0.21 -1.30
CA ILE A 61 3.13 0.47 -2.75
C ILE A 61 3.48 1.93 -2.99
N ALA A 62 2.74 2.86 -2.37
CA ALA A 62 2.94 4.28 -2.60
C ALA A 62 4.34 4.76 -2.17
N ARG A 63 4.93 4.19 -1.11
CA ARG A 63 6.28 4.54 -0.65
C ARG A 63 7.37 3.95 -1.53
N ILE A 64 7.27 2.69 -1.91
CA ILE A 64 8.25 2.05 -2.80
C ILE A 64 8.27 2.76 -4.15
N GLU A 65 7.11 2.97 -4.78
CA GLU A 65 7.04 3.66 -6.07
C GLU A 65 7.56 5.10 -5.99
N ALA A 66 7.28 5.80 -4.89
CA ALA A 66 7.80 7.14 -4.68
C ALA A 66 9.33 7.16 -4.54
N PHE A 67 9.89 6.20 -3.81
CA PHE A 67 11.33 6.07 -3.62
C PHE A 67 12.04 5.78 -4.95
N GLU A 68 11.58 4.76 -5.68
CA GLU A 68 12.17 4.35 -6.97
C GLU A 68 12.10 5.46 -8.04
N GLN A 69 11.07 6.29 -8.00
CA GLN A 69 10.89 7.39 -8.97
C GLN A 69 11.42 8.75 -8.49
N GLY A 70 12.03 8.81 -7.30
CA GLY A 70 12.48 10.07 -6.68
C GLY A 70 11.35 11.09 -6.46
N LYS A 71 10.15 10.61 -6.09
CA LYS A 71 8.95 11.43 -5.89
C LYS A 71 8.66 11.68 -4.41
N GLY A 72 8.06 12.84 -4.13
CA GLY A 72 7.72 13.28 -2.77
C GLY A 72 6.31 12.94 -2.29
N SER A 73 5.90 13.63 -1.22
CA SER A 73 4.62 13.43 -0.53
C SER A 73 3.37 13.57 -1.42
N PHE A 74 3.38 14.50 -2.38
CA PHE A 74 2.23 14.70 -3.28
C PHE A 74 1.96 13.49 -4.17
N PHE A 75 3.02 12.87 -4.71
CA PHE A 75 2.89 11.63 -5.48
C PHE A 75 2.30 10.53 -4.60
N ARG A 76 2.84 10.36 -3.37
CA ARG A 76 2.34 9.35 -2.43
C ARG A 76 0.86 9.54 -2.15
N LEU A 77 0.42 10.76 -1.87
CA LEU A 77 -0.99 11.06 -1.63
C LEU A 77 -1.86 10.68 -2.84
N LYS A 78 -1.50 11.16 -4.03
CA LYS A 78 -2.24 10.85 -5.27
C LYS A 78 -2.31 9.35 -5.51
N ARG A 79 -1.20 8.65 -5.32
CA ARG A 79 -1.12 7.20 -5.54
C ARG A 79 -1.97 6.41 -4.56
N ARG A 80 -1.96 6.78 -3.28
CA ARG A 80 -2.84 6.16 -2.26
C ARG A 80 -4.32 6.33 -2.62
N MET A 81 -4.73 7.52 -3.07
CA MET A 81 -6.10 7.75 -3.51
C MET A 81 -6.48 6.89 -4.73
N GLN A 82 -5.58 6.76 -5.70
CA GLN A 82 -5.79 5.91 -6.88
C GLN A 82 -5.97 4.43 -6.50
N LEU A 83 -5.11 3.91 -5.62
CA LEU A 83 -5.17 2.53 -5.16
C LEU A 83 -6.39 2.29 -4.27
N ALA A 84 -6.73 3.20 -3.36
CA ALA A 84 -7.95 3.09 -2.55
C ALA A 84 -9.22 3.09 -3.40
N ALA A 85 -9.25 3.88 -4.48
CA ALA A 85 -10.36 3.91 -5.42
C ALA A 85 -10.51 2.60 -6.21
N SER A 86 -9.43 1.84 -6.41
CA SER A 86 -9.49 0.56 -7.12
C SER A 86 -10.15 -0.56 -6.31
N ILE A 87 -10.16 -0.46 -4.97
CA ILE A 87 -10.87 -1.38 -4.08
C ILE A 87 -12.39 -1.10 -4.08
N ARG A 88 -12.79 0.17 -4.23
CA ARG A 88 -14.20 0.59 -4.09
C ARG A 88 -15.02 0.52 -5.39
N LYS A 89 -14.41 0.15 -6.52
CA LYS A 89 -15.12 -0.04 -7.79
C LYS A 89 -15.46 -1.53 -7.98
N ALA A 90 -16.58 -1.93 -7.40
CA ALA A 90 -17.45 -3.02 -7.85
C ALA A 90 -18.90 -2.60 -7.64
#